data_AF-A0A537NVR2-F1
#
_entry.id   AF-A0A537NVR2-F1
#
_cell.length_a   1.000
_cell.length_b   1.000
_cell.length_c   1.000
_cell.angle_alpha   90.00
_cell.angle_beta   90.00
_cell.angle_gamma   90.00
#
_symmetry.space_group_name_H-M   'P 1'
#
loop_
_entity.id
_entity.type
_entity.pdbx_description
1 polymer ?
#
loop_
_entity_poly.entity_id
_entity_poly.type
_entity_poly.pdbx_seq_one_letter_code
_entity_poly.pdbx_strand_id
1 'polypeptide(L)' 'EGMVFALETYCPATDGYSAARIEEEVVVTDKGYRVITLFPAEELPISHRY' A
#
# COMPACT_ATOMS: atom_id res chain seq x y z
N GLU A 1 11.82 17.77 -4.04
CA GLU A 1 12.12 16.63 -4.93
C GLU A 1 12.99 15.61 -4.21
N GLY A 2 12.77 14.31 -4.46
CA GLY A 2 13.61 13.22 -3.96
C GLY A 2 13.21 12.63 -2.61
N MET A 3 12.20 13.19 -1.93
CA MET A 3 11.62 12.55 -0.74
C MET A 3 10.82 11.31 -1.14
N VAL A 4 10.87 10.27 -0.31
CA VAL A 4 10.12 9.03 -0.48
C VAL A 4 9.19 8.85 0.71
N PHE A 5 7.94 8.50 0.44
CA PHE A 5 6.92 8.24 1.45
C PHE A 5 6.29 6.87 1.23
N ALA A 6 6.09 6.14 2.33
CA ALA A 6 5.13 5.04 2.38
C ALA A 6 3.73 5.62 2.59
N LEU A 7 2.81 5.27 1.68
CA LEU A 7 1.40 5.58 1.78
C LEU A 7 0.66 4.31 2.20
N GLU A 8 0.16 4.31 3.42
CA GLU A 8 -0.47 3.14 4.01
C GLU A 8 -2.00 3.30 4.10
N THR A 9 -2.72 2.20 3.89
CA THR A 9 -4.15 2.10 4.21
C THR A 9 -4.42 0.80 4.96
N TYR A 10 -5.20 0.91 6.03
CA TYR A 10 -5.61 -0.20 6.87
C TYR A 10 -7.13 -0.29 6.93
N CYS A 11 -7.69 -1.48 6.68
CA CYS A 11 -9.12 -1.75 6.73
C CYS A 11 -9.39 -3.01 7.58
N PRO A 12 -9.88 -2.86 8.82
CA PRO A 12 -10.17 -4.01 9.68
C PRO A 12 -11.42 -4.75 9.21
N ALA A 13 -11.42 -6.08 9.35
CA ALA A 13 -12.61 -6.90 9.16
C ALA A 13 -13.51 -6.88 10.41
N THR A 14 -14.77 -7.30 10.26
CA THR A 14 -15.74 -7.33 11.36
C THR A 14 -15.57 -8.52 12.32
N ASP A 15 -14.67 -9.45 12.01
CA ASP A 15 -14.41 -10.66 12.81
C ASP A 15 -13.53 -10.38 14.04
N GLY A 16 -12.92 -9.19 14.12
CA GLY A 16 -12.04 -8.78 15.23
C GLY A 16 -10.62 -9.36 15.16
N TYR A 17 -10.27 -10.08 14.09
CA TYR A 17 -8.96 -10.74 13.93
C TYR A 17 -8.27 -10.42 12.59
N SER A 18 -9.05 -10.27 11.52
CA SER A 18 -8.53 -10.11 10.16
C SER A 18 -8.51 -8.64 9.74
N ALA A 19 -7.65 -8.30 8.77
CA ALA A 19 -7.62 -6.99 8.14
C ALA A 19 -7.00 -7.04 6.74
N ALA A 20 -7.38 -6.08 5.90
CA ALA A 20 -6.64 -5.76 4.69
C ALA A 20 -5.70 -4.59 4.98
N ARG A 21 -4.44 -4.72 4.54
CA ARG A 21 -3.47 -3.62 4.55
C ARG A 21 -2.84 -3.55 3.16
N ILE A 22 -2.75 -2.33 2.65
CA ILE A 22 -2.06 -2.01 1.41
C ILE A 22 -1.09 -0.86 1.70
N GLU A 23 0.08 -0.91 1.08
CA GLU A 23 1.12 0.08 1.23
C GLU A 23 1.76 0.34 -0.13
N GLU A 24 1.89 1.61 -0.48
CA GLU A 24 2.48 2.07 -1.73
C GLU A 24 3.61 3.05 -1.44
N GLU A 25 4.74 2.90 -2.14
CA GLU A 25 5.84 3.85 -2.04
C GLU A 25 5.73 4.91 -3.15
N VAL A 26 5.83 6.19 -2.77
CA VAL A 26 5.83 7.31 -3.71
C VAL A 26 7.08 8.17 -3.55
N VAL A 27 7.63 8.62 -4.69
CA VAL A 27 8.70 9.64 -4.71
C VAL A 27 8.14 11.00 -5.13
N VAL A 28 8.53 12.06 -4.42
CA VAL A 28 8.14 13.44 -4.73
C VAL A 28 9.01 13.99 -5.87
N THR A 29 8.38 14.48 -6.93
CA THR A 29 9.00 15.09 -8.11
C THR A 29 8.69 16.60 -8.17
N ASP A 30 9.24 17.30 -9.15
CA ASP A 30 8.96 18.71 -9.45
C ASP A 30 7.50 18.94 -9.86
N LYS A 31 6.85 17.89 -10.37
CA LYS A 31 5.50 17.91 -10.96
C LYS A 31 4.44 17.21 -10.11
N GLY A 32 4.79 16.73 -8.91
CA GLY A 32 3.88 16.01 -8.02
C GLY A 32 4.53 14.78 -7.39
N TYR A 33 3.92 13.61 -7.56
CA TYR A 33 4.44 12.34 -7.05
C TYR A 33 4.41 11.26 -8.13
N ARG A 34 5.22 10.20 -7.94
CA ARG A 34 5.19 8.99 -8.76
C ARG A 34 5.20 7.76 -7.85
N VAL A 35 4.29 6.82 -8.09
CA VAL A 35 4.29 5.50 -7.45
C VAL A 35 5.48 4.69 -7.97
N ILE A 36 6.23 4.08 -7.06
CA ILE A 36 7.43 3.29 -7.38
C ILE A 36 7.35 1.83 -6.90
N THR A 37 6.30 1.44 -6.19
CA THR A 37 6.00 0.03 -5.93
C THR A 37 5.78 -0.71 -7.25
N LEU A 38 6.39 -1.88 -7.38
CA LEU A 38 6.27 -2.74 -8.56
C LEU A 38 5.44 -4.00 -8.29
N PHE A 39 5.20 -4.32 -7.02
CA PHE A 39 4.38 -5.45 -6.66
C PHE A 39 2.90 -5.12 -6.94
N PRO A 40 2.13 -6.02 -7.59
CA PRO A 40 0.76 -5.71 -7.98
C PRO A 40 -0.11 -5.51 -6.74
N ALA A 41 -0.67 -4.31 -6.62
CA ALA A 41 -1.57 -3.92 -5.54
C ALA A 41 -3.05 -4.02 -5.92
N GLU A 42 -3.33 -4.09 -7.22
CA GLU A 42 -4.68 -4.25 -7.78
C GLU A 42 -5.26 -5.64 -7.49
N GLU A 43 -4.39 -6.65 -7.44
CA GLU A 43 -4.72 -8.00 -7.00
C GLU A 43 -4.23 -8.16 -5.56
N LEU A 44 -5.14 -8.08 -4.57
CA LEU A 44 -4.81 -8.26 -3.15
C LEU A 44 -4.44 -9.73 -2.87
N PRO A 45 -3.16 -10.11 -2.82
CA PRO A 45 -2.80 -11.49 -2.62
C PRO A 45 -3.00 -11.84 -1.15
N ILE A 46 -3.69 -12.95 -0.90
CA ILE A 46 -3.88 -13.45 0.46
C ILE A 46 -2.57 -14.11 0.91
N SER A 47 -1.83 -13.42 1.79
CA SER A 47 -0.54 -13.90 2.31
C SER A 47 -0.68 -15.12 3.24
N HIS A 48 -1.87 -15.37 3.79
CA HIS A 48 -2.16 -16.53 4.63
C HIS A 48 -3.64 -16.95 4.52
N ARG A 49 -3.93 -18.23 4.28
CA ARG A 49 -5.30 -18.74 4.44
C ARG A 49 -5.54 -18.91 5.94
N TYR A 50 -6.56 -18.22 6.46
CA TYR A 50 -7.10 -18.48 7.79
C TYR A 50 -7.80 -19.83 7.85
#